data_AF-A0A286UT41-F1
#
_entry.id   AF-A0A286UT41-F1
#
_cell.length_a   1.000
_cell.length_b   1.000
_cell.length_c   1.000
_cell.angle_alpha   90.00
_cell.angle_beta   90.00
_cell.angle_gamma   90.00
#
_symmetry.space_group_name_H-M   'P 1'
#
loop_
_entity.id
_entity.type
_entity.pdbx_description
1 polymer ?
#
loop_
_entity_poly.entity_id
_entity_poly.type
_entity_poly.pdbx_seq_one_letter_code
_entity_poly.pdbx_strand_id
1 'polypeptide(L)'
;MPLFTAIFDSHSSQGIKNEPCTILHALKALHPDPQTIHLATKGSECSQIPLEEFLEAKGIAFEIADEGKLEFLLQDTTDSCTLPSCARQNDDKSEEGDLGKDLHIGSLHFDYKGTKFTVYKATYISGAFDSSYVVYDFVFQNPTVQGVNAKKTVGHNLISEIYRWMDSLKDEIWVFQHGSWSKDKSLWKSVQNASWDSLVLESEFLDSLRRDTRTFFENSGIYRELGVPWKRGLLLLGPPGNGKTETIKLLLKESKQSTLYVKSFTTKDGPEDGVRSIFKHARMNAPCILVIEDLDSLVTPKVRSFFLNELDGLGQNEGILTIATTNHPERIDDAILNRPSRFDVKYNFDLPNESLRISYALKWIQKIKSVEGGSTDNTLSIKFTRLDTELADEIAKSTEGWSFAFLKELFVSFLLHVAHDKTRAQTTSTHSGLDEILLSQMATLSTQISFKGSDDAENDDDDESDSEEIPLP
;
A
#
# COMPACT_ATOMS: atom_id res chain seq x y z
N MET A 1 12.58 -42.63 3.70
CA MET A 1 12.63 -42.24 2.28
C MET A 1 14.04 -41.74 1.98
N PRO A 2 14.58 -41.86 0.75
CA PRO A 2 15.77 -41.12 0.40
C PRO A 2 15.46 -39.64 0.62
N LEU A 3 16.31 -38.93 1.38
CA LEU A 3 16.14 -37.49 1.52
C LEU A 3 16.28 -36.87 0.12
N PHE A 4 15.41 -35.91 -0.20
CA PHE A 4 15.49 -35.02 -1.35
C PHE A 4 16.91 -34.47 -1.53
N THR A 5 17.60 -34.16 -0.43
CA THR A 5 19.03 -33.80 -0.39
C THR A 5 19.92 -34.89 -0.99
N ALA A 6 19.75 -36.16 -0.60
CA ALA A 6 20.55 -37.28 -1.10
C ALA A 6 20.33 -37.53 -2.61
N ILE A 7 19.13 -37.25 -3.11
CA ILE A 7 18.82 -37.39 -4.54
C ILE A 7 19.39 -36.23 -5.33
N PHE A 8 19.27 -35.01 -4.84
CA PHE A 8 19.91 -33.85 -5.43
C PHE A 8 21.44 -34.03 -5.50
N ASP A 9 22.06 -34.50 -4.42
CA ASP A 9 23.49 -34.80 -4.35
C ASP A 9 23.91 -35.90 -5.35
N SER A 10 23.08 -36.95 -5.47
CA SER A 10 23.32 -38.05 -6.41
C SER A 10 23.23 -37.64 -7.89
N HIS A 11 22.45 -36.60 -8.20
CA HIS A 11 22.28 -36.09 -9.57
C HIS A 11 23.27 -34.98 -9.91
N SER A 12 23.55 -34.07 -8.96
CA SER A 12 24.57 -33.02 -9.11
C SER A 12 25.99 -33.57 -9.31
N SER A 13 26.23 -34.80 -8.86
CA SER A 13 27.49 -35.52 -9.05
C SER A 13 27.63 -36.22 -10.42
N GLN A 14 26.59 -36.24 -11.27
CA GLN A 14 26.58 -36.97 -12.55
C GLN A 14 27.03 -36.13 -13.76
N GLY A 15 27.43 -34.87 -13.59
CA GLY A 15 27.92 -34.01 -14.68
C GLY A 15 26.84 -33.64 -15.72
N ILE A 16 25.56 -33.74 -15.34
CA ILE A 16 24.39 -33.35 -16.16
C ILE A 16 24.05 -31.90 -15.83
N LYS A 17 23.57 -31.12 -16.82
CA LYS A 17 23.10 -29.75 -16.57
C LYS A 17 21.98 -29.74 -15.52
N ASN A 18 22.20 -28.91 -14.52
CA ASN A 18 21.30 -28.68 -13.41
C ASN A 18 20.20 -27.70 -13.85
N GLU A 19 19.11 -28.23 -14.41
CA GLU A 19 17.94 -27.45 -14.83
C GLU A 19 16.72 -27.77 -13.94
N PRO A 20 15.71 -26.88 -13.87
CA PRO A 20 14.47 -27.16 -13.12
C PRO A 20 13.77 -28.46 -13.54
N CYS A 21 13.88 -28.82 -14.82
CA CYS A 21 13.40 -30.10 -15.35
C CYS A 21 14.11 -31.30 -14.72
N THR A 22 15.39 -31.16 -14.38
CA THR A 22 16.21 -32.19 -13.71
C THR A 22 15.75 -32.40 -12.28
N ILE A 23 15.44 -31.33 -11.53
CA ILE A 23 14.84 -31.42 -10.18
C ILE A 23 13.49 -32.15 -10.25
N LEU A 24 12.63 -31.77 -11.20
CA LEU A 24 11.32 -32.40 -11.36
C LEU A 24 11.41 -33.88 -11.78
N HIS A 25 12.40 -34.26 -12.59
CA HIS A 25 12.65 -35.67 -12.92
C HIS A 25 13.11 -36.48 -11.71
N ALA A 26 13.99 -35.92 -10.89
CA ALA A 26 14.47 -36.54 -9.67
C ALA A 26 13.32 -36.72 -8.64
N LEU A 27 12.44 -35.72 -8.50
CA LEU A 27 11.24 -35.79 -7.67
C LEU A 27 10.25 -36.86 -8.16
N LYS A 28 10.09 -37.05 -9.47
CA LYS A 28 9.29 -38.16 -10.01
C LYS A 28 9.88 -39.53 -9.68
N ALA A 29 11.21 -39.66 -9.66
CA ALA A 29 11.87 -40.91 -9.31
C ALA A 29 11.66 -41.30 -7.82
N LEU A 30 11.44 -40.33 -6.93
CA LEU A 30 11.07 -40.57 -5.53
C LEU A 30 9.70 -41.23 -5.36
N HIS A 31 8.80 -41.00 -6.31
CA HIS A 31 7.41 -41.44 -6.25
C HIS A 31 7.07 -42.31 -7.48
N PRO A 32 7.65 -43.52 -7.58
CA PRO A 32 7.52 -44.37 -8.77
C PRO A 32 6.12 -44.97 -8.97
N ASP A 33 5.20 -44.77 -8.01
CA ASP A 33 3.83 -45.26 -8.09
C ASP A 33 3.08 -44.60 -9.27
N PRO A 34 2.56 -45.37 -10.24
CA PRO A 34 1.81 -44.84 -11.38
C PRO A 34 0.53 -44.08 -11.00
N GLN A 35 0.02 -44.25 -9.78
CA GLN A 35 -1.14 -43.52 -9.27
C GLN A 35 -0.77 -42.15 -8.68
N THR A 36 0.51 -41.84 -8.54
CA THR A 36 0.97 -40.54 -8.06
C THR A 36 0.87 -39.48 -9.15
N ILE A 37 0.28 -38.34 -8.78
CA ILE A 37 0.23 -37.14 -9.61
C ILE A 37 1.27 -36.15 -9.08
N HIS A 38 2.02 -35.58 -10.01
CA HIS A 38 2.89 -34.43 -9.79
C HIS A 38 2.27 -33.21 -10.47
N LEU A 39 2.10 -32.13 -9.70
CA LEU A 39 1.61 -30.85 -10.19
C LEU A 39 2.64 -29.78 -9.88
N ALA A 40 3.54 -29.55 -10.83
CA ALA A 40 4.63 -28.59 -10.71
C ALA A 40 4.18 -27.17 -11.06
N THR A 41 4.63 -26.19 -10.29
CA THR A 41 4.50 -24.76 -10.57
C THR A 41 5.88 -24.10 -10.49
N LYS A 42 6.12 -23.11 -11.34
CA LYS A 42 7.37 -22.35 -11.40
C LYS A 42 7.05 -20.86 -11.37
N GLY A 43 7.80 -20.10 -10.58
CA GLY A 43 7.67 -18.65 -10.48
C GLY A 43 8.99 -17.97 -10.15
N SER A 44 8.99 -16.63 -10.19
CA SER A 44 10.03 -15.81 -9.55
C SER A 44 9.72 -15.65 -8.06
N GLU A 45 10.64 -15.10 -7.26
CA GLU A 45 10.37 -14.74 -5.86
C GLU A 45 9.10 -13.90 -5.68
N CYS A 46 8.82 -12.98 -6.60
CA CYS A 46 7.59 -12.17 -6.57
C CYS A 46 6.31 -12.97 -6.85
N SER A 47 6.42 -14.26 -7.19
CA SER A 47 5.31 -15.19 -7.49
C SER A 47 5.22 -16.33 -6.47
N GLN A 48 5.84 -16.20 -5.29
CA GLN A 48 5.79 -17.24 -4.26
C GLN A 48 4.35 -17.53 -3.83
N ILE A 49 4.02 -18.83 -3.79
CA ILE A 49 2.73 -19.32 -3.31
C ILE A 49 2.76 -19.28 -1.76
N PRO A 50 1.87 -18.52 -1.09
CA PRO A 50 1.81 -18.43 0.37
C PRO A 50 1.12 -19.66 0.96
N LEU A 51 1.74 -20.83 0.78
CA LEU A 51 1.13 -22.12 1.10
C LEU A 51 0.93 -22.29 2.60
N GLU A 52 1.92 -21.92 3.41
CA GLU A 52 1.86 -22.10 4.86
C GLU A 52 0.78 -21.21 5.46
N GLU A 53 0.79 -19.92 5.12
CA GLU A 53 -0.20 -18.96 5.61
C GLU A 53 -1.61 -19.34 5.13
N PHE A 54 -1.73 -19.91 3.92
CA PHE A 54 -2.99 -20.47 3.43
C PHE A 54 -3.47 -21.63 4.31
N LEU A 55 -2.61 -22.60 4.61
CA LEU A 55 -2.96 -23.78 5.39
C LEU A 55 -3.34 -23.39 6.83
N GLU A 56 -2.56 -22.50 7.46
CA GLU A 56 -2.87 -21.93 8.78
C GLU A 56 -4.23 -21.24 8.79
N ALA A 57 -4.49 -20.36 7.82
CA ALA A 57 -5.76 -19.63 7.72
C ALA A 57 -6.96 -20.54 7.45
N LYS A 58 -6.74 -21.74 6.90
CA LYS A 58 -7.77 -22.77 6.71
C LYS A 58 -7.86 -23.75 7.88
N GLY A 59 -7.02 -23.62 8.91
CA GLY A 59 -6.96 -24.54 10.04
C GLY A 59 -6.52 -25.94 9.63
N ILE A 60 -5.73 -26.06 8.56
CA ILE A 60 -5.20 -27.34 8.08
C ILE A 60 -3.87 -27.57 8.78
N ALA A 61 -3.77 -28.66 9.53
CA ALA A 61 -2.51 -29.08 10.14
C ALA A 61 -1.52 -29.53 9.05
N PHE A 62 -0.27 -29.10 9.18
CA PHE A 62 0.83 -29.49 8.30
C PHE A 62 2.10 -29.76 9.09
N GLU A 63 2.97 -30.58 8.51
CA GLU A 63 4.27 -30.94 9.08
C GLU A 63 5.37 -30.56 8.08
N ILE A 64 6.32 -29.74 8.53
CA ILE A 64 7.51 -29.40 7.77
C ILE A 64 8.56 -30.49 8.01
N ALA A 65 9.06 -31.08 6.93
CA ALA A 65 10.21 -31.97 6.98
C ALA A 65 11.42 -31.21 6.44
N ASP A 66 12.23 -30.66 7.37
CA ASP A 66 13.54 -30.07 7.07
C ASP A 66 14.54 -31.20 6.82
N GLU A 67 15.05 -31.25 5.60
CA GLU A 67 15.96 -32.29 5.13
C GLU A 67 17.44 -31.85 5.11
N GLY A 68 17.75 -30.73 5.78
CA GLY A 68 19.12 -30.34 6.16
C GLY A 68 19.67 -29.08 5.46
N LYS A 69 20.21 -28.18 6.28
CA LYS A 69 20.80 -26.85 5.99
C LYS A 69 19.82 -25.86 5.35
N LEU A 70 18.61 -25.80 5.88
CA LEU A 70 17.51 -25.07 5.25
C LEU A 70 16.75 -24.31 6.32
N GLU A 71 17.23 -23.10 6.60
CA GLU A 71 16.37 -22.09 7.20
C GLU A 71 15.18 -21.91 6.25
N PHE A 72 14.02 -22.43 6.67
CA PHE A 72 12.74 -22.05 6.12
C PHE A 72 12.46 -20.60 6.55
N LEU A 73 13.35 -19.67 6.21
CA LEU A 73 13.19 -18.25 6.52
C LEU A 73 12.35 -17.64 5.41
N LEU A 74 11.04 -17.72 5.61
CA LEU A 74 10.20 -16.55 5.40
C LEU A 74 10.30 -15.69 6.67
N GLN A 75 11.35 -14.88 6.75
CA GLN A 75 11.22 -13.57 7.37
C GLN A 75 11.67 -12.55 6.36
N ASP A 76 10.77 -11.62 6.03
CA ASP A 76 11.09 -10.30 5.50
C ASP A 76 12.22 -9.70 6.35
N THR A 77 13.47 -9.87 5.94
CA THR A 77 14.52 -8.93 6.33
C THR A 77 14.61 -7.93 5.19
N THR A 78 13.77 -6.90 5.30
CA THR A 78 14.10 -5.57 4.82
C THR A 78 15.41 -5.13 5.46
N ASP A 79 16.55 -5.63 4.99
CA ASP A 79 17.88 -5.10 5.32
C ASP A 79 18.88 -5.66 4.32
N SER A 80 19.58 -4.74 3.66
CA SER A 80 20.70 -5.05 2.78
C SER A 80 21.74 -5.91 3.50
N CYS A 81 22.06 -7.10 3.00
CA CYS A 81 23.26 -7.82 3.42
C CYS A 81 23.89 -8.60 2.25
N THR A 82 24.88 -7.97 1.63
CA THR A 82 26.02 -8.66 1.02
C THR A 82 26.64 -9.65 2.00
N LEU A 83 26.67 -10.95 1.67
CA LEU A 83 27.44 -11.98 2.39
C LEU A 83 28.10 -12.96 1.37
N PRO A 84 29.16 -13.69 1.78
CA PRO A 84 30.44 -13.68 1.08
C PRO A 84 30.58 -14.72 -0.05
N SER A 85 31.33 -14.32 -1.08
CA SER A 85 31.76 -15.21 -2.15
C SER A 85 32.67 -16.32 -1.61
N CYS A 86 32.24 -17.56 -1.73
CA CYS A 86 33.17 -18.69 -1.74
C CYS A 86 33.60 -18.92 -3.20
N ALA A 87 34.78 -18.43 -3.53
CA ALA A 87 35.42 -18.65 -4.82
C ALA A 87 35.64 -20.14 -5.09
N ARG A 88 35.34 -20.57 -6.33
CA ARG A 88 36.18 -21.53 -7.04
C ARG A 88 36.58 -20.86 -8.35
N GLN A 89 37.85 -20.48 -8.42
CA GLN A 89 38.52 -20.30 -9.72
C GLN A 89 38.44 -21.64 -10.45
N ASN A 90 37.98 -21.61 -11.71
CA ASN A 90 38.72 -22.13 -12.84
C ASN A 90 37.99 -21.78 -14.15
N ASP A 91 38.69 -20.95 -14.93
CA ASP A 91 38.88 -20.97 -16.38
C ASP A 91 37.72 -21.25 -17.36
N ASP A 92 37.51 -20.26 -18.23
CA ASP A 92 37.22 -20.38 -19.66
C ASP A 92 36.26 -21.49 -20.11
N LYS A 93 34.97 -21.17 -20.12
CA LYS A 93 34.08 -21.17 -21.31
C LYS A 93 32.63 -21.04 -20.86
N SER A 94 31.90 -20.21 -21.57
CA SER A 94 30.44 -20.12 -21.56
C SER A 94 29.77 -21.49 -21.53
N GLU A 95 28.99 -21.81 -20.50
CA GLU A 95 27.79 -22.65 -20.61
C GLU A 95 26.75 -22.25 -19.57
N GLU A 96 25.57 -21.85 -20.04
CA GLU A 96 24.34 -21.77 -19.25
C GLU A 96 24.12 -23.09 -18.51
N GLY A 97 23.91 -23.00 -17.19
CA GLY A 97 23.48 -24.12 -16.35
C GLY A 97 24.29 -24.25 -15.06
N ASP A 98 24.13 -23.32 -14.13
CA ASP A 98 24.48 -23.54 -12.73
C ASP A 98 23.23 -23.18 -11.91
N LEU A 99 22.51 -24.17 -11.39
CA LEU A 99 21.69 -23.94 -10.20
C LEU A 99 22.71 -23.46 -9.16
N GLY A 100 22.73 -22.14 -8.91
CA GLY A 100 23.83 -21.49 -8.21
C GLY A 100 24.11 -22.10 -6.84
N LYS A 101 25.19 -21.63 -6.20
CA LYS A 101 25.69 -22.06 -4.88
C LYS A 101 24.65 -22.04 -3.74
N ASP A 102 23.46 -21.49 -3.99
CA ASP A 102 22.41 -21.14 -3.03
C ASP A 102 21.08 -21.84 -3.33
N LEU A 103 21.12 -23.17 -3.56
CA LEU A 103 19.90 -23.99 -3.65
C LEU A 103 19.33 -24.25 -2.26
N HIS A 104 18.10 -23.82 -2.04
CA HIS A 104 17.33 -24.11 -0.84
C HIS A 104 16.17 -25.04 -1.17
N ILE A 105 16.08 -26.18 -0.51
CA ILE A 105 15.02 -27.17 -0.70
C ILE A 105 14.18 -27.35 0.57
N GLY A 106 13.07 -28.06 0.48
CA GLY A 106 12.26 -28.40 1.65
C GLY A 106 11.03 -29.19 1.24
N SER A 107 10.42 -29.89 2.20
CA SER A 107 9.16 -30.57 1.96
C SER A 107 8.14 -30.31 3.07
N LEU A 108 6.87 -30.22 2.67
CA LEU A 108 5.75 -29.95 3.55
C LEU A 108 4.65 -30.98 3.31
N HIS A 109 4.09 -31.52 4.40
CA HIS A 109 3.11 -32.60 4.38
C HIS A 109 1.80 -32.15 5.02
N PHE A 110 0.66 -32.41 4.37
CA PHE A 110 -0.66 -32.07 4.92
C PHE A 110 -1.78 -32.90 4.29
N ASP A 111 -2.94 -32.91 4.96
CA ASP A 111 -4.17 -33.50 4.49
C ASP A 111 -5.14 -32.41 4.01
N TYR A 112 -5.58 -32.47 2.76
CA TYR A 112 -6.56 -31.54 2.21
C TYR A 112 -7.71 -32.29 1.53
N LYS A 113 -8.94 -32.06 2.02
CA LYS A 113 -10.17 -32.73 1.56
C LYS A 113 -10.03 -34.27 1.49
N GLY A 114 -9.35 -34.87 2.48
CA GLY A 114 -9.12 -36.31 2.57
C GLY A 114 -8.05 -36.86 1.62
N THR A 115 -7.28 -36.00 0.96
CA THR A 115 -6.13 -36.37 0.13
C THR A 115 -4.85 -35.91 0.81
N LYS A 116 -3.88 -36.82 0.94
CA LYS A 116 -2.54 -36.50 1.46
C LYS A 116 -1.70 -35.84 0.37
N PHE A 117 -1.10 -34.71 0.72
CA PHE A 117 -0.17 -33.98 -0.13
C PHE A 117 1.22 -33.99 0.49
N THR A 118 2.22 -34.20 -0.36
CA THR A 118 3.62 -33.84 -0.11
C THR A 118 3.99 -32.74 -1.10
N VAL A 119 4.43 -31.59 -0.62
CA VAL A 119 4.86 -30.48 -1.47
C VAL A 119 6.35 -30.28 -1.31
N TYR A 120 7.08 -30.39 -2.41
CA TYR A 120 8.51 -30.07 -2.46
C TYR A 120 8.68 -28.63 -2.94
N LYS A 121 9.49 -27.84 -2.22
CA LYS A 121 9.90 -26.49 -2.60
C LYS A 121 11.38 -26.50 -2.94
N ALA A 122 11.77 -25.82 -4.01
CA ALA A 122 13.15 -25.55 -4.36
C ALA A 122 13.31 -24.09 -4.78
N THR A 123 14.16 -23.34 -4.09
CA THR A 123 14.54 -21.96 -4.40
C THR A 123 15.98 -21.94 -4.89
N TYR A 124 16.24 -21.29 -6.03
CA TYR A 124 17.57 -21.24 -6.62
C TYR A 124 17.80 -19.91 -7.36
N ILE A 125 19.05 -19.48 -7.43
CA ILE A 125 19.47 -18.30 -8.18
C ILE A 125 19.93 -18.73 -9.58
N SER A 126 19.49 -18.00 -10.62
CA SER A 126 19.86 -18.30 -12.00
C SER A 126 19.83 -17.07 -12.92
N GLY A 127 20.62 -17.11 -14.00
CA GLY A 127 20.67 -16.08 -15.04
C GLY A 127 21.68 -14.96 -14.78
N ALA A 128 21.87 -14.09 -15.76
CA ALA A 128 22.92 -13.05 -15.75
C ALA A 128 22.76 -11.94 -14.68
N PHE A 129 21.61 -11.91 -14.01
CA PHE A 129 21.25 -10.89 -13.02
C PHE A 129 20.99 -11.48 -11.63
N ASP A 130 21.45 -12.71 -11.36
CA ASP A 130 21.24 -13.42 -10.09
C ASP A 130 19.79 -13.37 -9.60
N SER A 131 18.84 -13.60 -10.51
CA SER A 131 17.43 -13.62 -10.17
C SER A 131 17.09 -14.91 -9.43
N SER A 132 16.35 -14.78 -8.33
CA SER A 132 15.89 -15.91 -7.54
C SER A 132 14.57 -16.47 -8.10
N TYR A 133 14.54 -17.80 -8.24
CA TYR A 133 13.43 -18.57 -8.78
C TYR A 133 12.96 -19.59 -7.75
N VAL A 134 11.68 -19.91 -7.81
CA VAL A 134 11.06 -20.94 -6.96
C VAL A 134 10.31 -21.95 -7.80
N VAL A 135 10.42 -23.22 -7.42
CA VAL A 135 9.65 -24.34 -7.95
C VAL A 135 8.92 -25.02 -6.80
N TYR A 136 7.64 -25.28 -7.00
CA TYR A 136 6.84 -26.15 -6.13
C TYR A 136 6.42 -27.39 -6.92
N ASP A 137 6.54 -28.58 -6.34
CA ASP A 137 5.95 -29.81 -6.87
C ASP A 137 4.96 -30.39 -5.86
N PHE A 138 3.67 -30.35 -6.20
CA PHE A 138 2.61 -30.92 -5.38
C PHE A 138 2.40 -32.39 -5.76
N VAL A 139 2.73 -33.27 -4.84
CA VAL A 139 2.66 -34.73 -5.00
C VAL A 139 1.50 -35.29 -4.19
N PHE A 140 0.61 -36.02 -4.86
CA PHE A 140 -0.57 -36.63 -4.24
C PHE A 140 -1.03 -37.85 -5.03
N GLN A 141 -1.73 -38.78 -4.39
CA GLN A 141 -2.32 -39.92 -5.08
C GLN A 141 -3.58 -39.50 -5.84
N ASN A 142 -3.81 -40.11 -7.01
CA ASN A 142 -5.02 -39.95 -7.79
C ASN A 142 -6.15 -40.84 -7.25
N PRO A 143 -7.09 -40.36 -6.41
CA PRO A 143 -8.28 -41.16 -6.11
C PRO A 143 -9.02 -41.32 -7.43
N THR A 144 -9.21 -42.55 -7.87
CA THR A 144 -9.79 -42.88 -9.18
C THR A 144 -11.16 -42.22 -9.34
N VAL A 145 -11.24 -41.06 -10.01
CA VAL A 145 -12.52 -40.49 -10.46
C VAL A 145 -12.63 -40.79 -11.95
N GLN A 146 -13.36 -41.86 -12.27
CA GLN A 146 -13.73 -42.17 -13.65
C GLN A 146 -14.45 -40.96 -14.28
N GLY A 147 -13.87 -40.39 -15.33
CA GLY A 147 -14.58 -39.48 -16.25
C GLY A 147 -14.39 -37.97 -16.08
N VAL A 148 -13.46 -37.48 -15.26
CA VAL A 148 -13.25 -36.03 -15.11
C VAL A 148 -11.99 -35.55 -15.84
N ASN A 149 -12.16 -34.54 -16.70
CA ASN A 149 -11.08 -33.78 -17.33
C ASN A 149 -9.93 -33.50 -16.35
N ALA A 150 -8.67 -33.76 -16.76
CA ALA A 150 -7.46 -33.56 -15.97
C ALA A 150 -7.32 -32.16 -15.34
N LYS A 151 -8.07 -31.16 -15.84
CA LYS A 151 -8.15 -29.79 -15.31
C LYS A 151 -8.96 -29.63 -14.01
N LYS A 152 -9.55 -30.69 -13.44
CA LYS A 152 -10.36 -30.64 -12.20
C LYS A 152 -9.93 -31.67 -11.15
N THR A 153 -8.63 -31.94 -11.01
CA THR A 153 -8.14 -32.77 -9.90
C THR A 153 -8.20 -32.00 -8.57
N VAL A 154 -8.16 -32.71 -7.44
CA VAL A 154 -8.09 -32.09 -6.10
C VAL A 154 -6.89 -31.14 -5.99
N GLY A 155 -5.75 -31.49 -6.59
CA GLY A 155 -4.58 -30.61 -6.67
C GLY A 155 -4.82 -29.30 -7.45
N HIS A 156 -5.47 -29.35 -8.62
CA HIS A 156 -5.81 -28.12 -9.36
C HIS A 156 -6.77 -27.22 -8.58
N ASN A 157 -7.74 -27.82 -7.86
CA ASN A 157 -8.65 -27.07 -7.00
C ASN A 157 -7.90 -26.42 -5.83
N LEU A 158 -6.98 -27.15 -5.19
CA LEU A 158 -6.13 -26.62 -4.13
C LEU A 158 -5.29 -25.43 -4.62
N ILE A 159 -4.55 -25.59 -5.71
CA ILE A 159 -3.74 -24.50 -6.28
C ILE A 159 -4.62 -23.30 -6.65
N SER A 160 -5.79 -23.54 -7.24
CA SER A 160 -6.74 -22.47 -7.56
C SER A 160 -7.27 -21.77 -6.30
N GLU A 161 -7.55 -22.51 -5.23
CA GLU A 161 -7.97 -21.93 -3.94
C GLU A 161 -6.84 -21.13 -3.29
N ILE A 162 -5.59 -21.59 -3.37
CA ILE A 162 -4.43 -20.85 -2.87
C ILE A 162 -4.25 -19.56 -3.66
N TYR A 163 -4.30 -19.60 -5.00
CA TYR A 163 -4.20 -18.39 -5.82
C TYR A 163 -5.34 -17.41 -5.52
N ARG A 164 -6.59 -17.88 -5.37
CA ARG A 164 -7.72 -17.02 -4.98
C ARG A 164 -7.55 -16.43 -3.58
N TRP A 165 -6.99 -17.20 -2.65
CA TRP A 165 -6.73 -16.74 -1.28
C TRP A 165 -5.55 -15.76 -1.23
N MET A 166 -4.53 -15.98 -2.06
CA MET A 166 -3.43 -15.04 -2.27
C MET A 166 -3.94 -13.74 -2.90
N ASP A 167 -4.88 -13.82 -3.84
CA ASP A 167 -5.48 -12.65 -4.48
C ASP A 167 -6.48 -11.93 -3.57
N SER A 168 -7.05 -12.64 -2.58
CA SER A 168 -7.90 -11.99 -1.58
C SER A 168 -7.09 -11.08 -0.64
N LEU A 169 -7.50 -9.82 -0.59
CA LEU A 169 -7.06 -8.84 0.42
C LEU A 169 -7.62 -9.27 1.78
N LYS A 170 -6.75 -9.81 2.65
CA LYS A 170 -7.09 -10.25 3.99
C LYS A 170 -6.63 -9.19 4.98
N ASP A 171 -7.53 -8.29 5.33
CA ASP A 171 -7.23 -7.16 6.22
C ASP A 171 -5.98 -6.37 5.77
N GLU A 172 -5.87 -6.19 4.46
CA GLU A 172 -4.73 -5.58 3.77
C GLU A 172 -5.22 -4.65 2.66
N ILE A 173 -4.34 -3.75 2.20
CA ILE A 173 -4.56 -2.88 1.05
C ILE A 173 -3.41 -3.08 0.06
N TRP A 174 -3.68 -3.15 -1.24
CA TRP A 174 -2.62 -3.18 -2.24
C TRP A 174 -1.96 -1.81 -2.33
N VAL A 175 -0.64 -1.77 -2.23
CA VAL A 175 0.16 -0.55 -2.36
C VAL A 175 1.16 -0.71 -3.50
N PHE A 176 1.19 0.28 -4.40
CA PHE A 176 2.20 0.35 -5.46
C PHE A 176 3.28 1.36 -5.08
N GLN A 177 4.51 0.88 -4.93
CA GLN A 177 5.70 1.67 -4.65
C GLN A 177 6.96 0.91 -5.12
N HIS A 178 8.02 1.63 -5.48
CA HIS A 178 9.28 1.03 -5.95
C HIS A 178 9.12 0.06 -7.14
N GLY A 179 8.11 0.28 -7.98
CA GLY A 179 7.87 -0.49 -9.20
C GLY A 179 7.16 -1.83 -9.01
N SER A 180 6.59 -2.12 -7.84
CA SER A 180 5.84 -3.35 -7.60
C SER A 180 4.60 -3.12 -6.72
N TRP A 181 3.65 -4.06 -6.81
CA TRP A 181 2.50 -4.14 -5.91
C TRP A 181 2.86 -5.01 -4.70
N SER A 182 2.58 -4.51 -3.50
CA SER A 182 2.68 -5.27 -2.26
C SER A 182 1.41 -5.09 -1.42
N LYS A 183 1.20 -5.96 -0.43
CA LYS A 183 0.08 -5.83 0.51
C LYS A 183 0.53 -5.10 1.77
N ASP A 184 -0.22 -4.10 2.18
CA ASP A 184 0.09 -3.27 3.34
C ASP A 184 -1.00 -3.42 4.42
N LYS A 185 -0.67 -4.20 5.45
CA LYS A 185 -1.50 -4.40 6.65
C LYS A 185 -1.50 -3.19 7.58
N SER A 186 -0.43 -2.39 7.58
CA SER A 186 -0.32 -1.18 8.40
C SER A 186 -1.28 -0.10 7.90
N LEU A 187 -1.30 0.11 6.58
CA LEU A 187 -2.23 1.02 5.93
C LEU A 187 -3.68 0.58 6.16
N TRP A 188 -3.97 -0.72 6.04
CA TRP A 188 -5.31 -1.23 6.35
C TRP A 188 -5.71 -0.94 7.81
N LYS A 189 -4.84 -1.18 8.79
CA LYS A 189 -5.10 -0.84 10.20
C LYS A 189 -5.34 0.67 10.36
N SER A 190 -4.56 1.51 9.68
CA SER A 190 -4.78 2.96 9.71
C SER A 190 -6.15 3.33 9.17
N VAL A 191 -6.61 2.68 8.09
CA VAL A 191 -7.95 2.86 7.52
C VAL A 191 -9.02 2.43 8.52
N GLN A 192 -8.87 1.27 9.18
CA GLN A 192 -9.85 0.80 10.17
C GLN A 192 -9.96 1.69 11.40
N ASN A 193 -8.85 2.34 11.80
CA ASN A 193 -8.82 3.27 12.94
C ASN A 193 -9.41 4.65 12.62
N ALA A 194 -9.65 4.98 11.34
CA ALA A 194 -10.24 6.26 10.97
C ALA A 194 -11.72 6.34 11.44
N SER A 195 -12.13 7.53 11.89
CA SER A 195 -13.53 7.83 12.26
C SER A 195 -14.00 9.11 11.58
N TRP A 196 -15.26 9.13 11.12
CA TRP A 196 -15.87 10.36 10.59
C TRP A 196 -15.89 11.48 11.63
N ASP A 197 -15.97 11.11 12.91
CA ASP A 197 -15.85 12.04 14.03
C ASP A 197 -14.45 12.66 14.14
N SER A 198 -13.47 12.30 13.31
CA SER A 198 -12.16 12.99 13.27
C SER A 198 -12.22 14.25 12.39
N LEU A 199 -13.03 14.24 11.34
CA LEU A 199 -13.18 15.36 10.41
C LEU A 199 -14.06 16.46 11.00
N VAL A 200 -13.75 17.71 10.65
CA VAL A 200 -14.55 18.89 10.97
C VAL A 200 -14.80 19.61 9.64
N LEU A 201 -15.66 19.01 8.82
CA LEU A 201 -16.05 19.53 7.51
C LEU A 201 -17.58 19.61 7.47
N GLU A 202 -18.10 20.39 6.53
CA GLU A 202 -19.54 20.55 6.36
C GLU A 202 -20.22 19.20 6.09
N SER A 203 -21.32 18.93 6.79
CA SER A 203 -22.02 17.63 6.72
C SER A 203 -22.51 17.32 5.30
N GLU A 204 -23.10 18.30 4.61
CA GLU A 204 -23.57 18.15 3.22
C GLU A 204 -22.43 17.81 2.25
N PHE A 205 -21.25 18.40 2.46
CA PHE A 205 -20.06 18.14 1.67
C PHE A 205 -19.61 16.68 1.81
N LEU A 206 -19.49 16.19 3.06
CA LEU A 206 -19.12 14.81 3.34
C LEU A 206 -20.17 13.81 2.84
N ASP A 207 -21.45 14.11 3.03
CA ASP A 207 -22.54 13.24 2.61
C ASP A 207 -22.64 13.12 1.09
N SER A 208 -22.38 14.20 0.35
CA SER A 208 -22.30 14.13 -1.12
C SER A 208 -21.17 13.20 -1.57
N LEU A 209 -19.99 13.35 -0.97
CA LEU A 209 -18.79 12.58 -1.31
C LEU A 209 -18.97 11.08 -1.00
N ARG A 210 -19.58 10.76 0.14
CA ARG A 210 -19.97 9.40 0.54
C ARG A 210 -21.00 8.81 -0.42
N ARG A 211 -22.02 9.59 -0.77
CA ARG A 211 -23.07 9.18 -1.72
C ARG A 211 -22.48 8.87 -3.09
N ASP A 212 -21.60 9.72 -3.62
CA ASP A 212 -21.00 9.49 -4.94
C ASP A 212 -20.15 8.22 -5.00
N THR A 213 -19.42 7.95 -3.92
CA THR A 213 -18.62 6.72 -3.78
C THR A 213 -19.51 5.49 -3.67
N ARG A 214 -20.50 5.51 -2.77
CA ARG A 214 -21.39 4.36 -2.53
C ARG A 214 -22.28 4.05 -3.73
N THR A 215 -22.95 5.06 -4.26
CA THR A 215 -23.91 4.89 -5.36
C THR A 215 -23.23 4.48 -6.66
N PHE A 216 -21.96 4.81 -6.87
CA PHE A 216 -21.19 4.32 -8.01
C PHE A 216 -21.18 2.79 -8.07
N PHE A 217 -20.95 2.12 -6.94
CA PHE A 217 -20.92 0.66 -6.88
C PHE A 217 -22.32 0.04 -6.87
N GLU A 218 -23.27 0.65 -6.15
CA GLU A 218 -24.66 0.18 -6.09
C GLU A 218 -25.35 0.21 -7.47
N ASN A 219 -25.00 1.20 -8.31
CA ASN A 219 -25.67 1.45 -9.58
C ASN A 219 -25.03 0.76 -10.79
N SER A 220 -24.13 -0.20 -10.61
CA SER A 220 -23.46 -0.92 -11.71
C SER A 220 -24.42 -1.45 -12.79
N GLY A 221 -25.58 -1.97 -12.39
CA GLY A 221 -26.63 -2.42 -13.31
C GLY A 221 -27.22 -1.29 -14.17
N ILE A 222 -27.43 -0.11 -13.58
CA ILE A 222 -27.95 1.08 -14.26
C ILE A 222 -26.97 1.56 -15.34
N TYR A 223 -25.67 1.58 -15.05
CA TYR A 223 -24.65 1.91 -16.04
C TYR A 223 -24.73 1.00 -17.28
N ARG A 224 -24.90 -0.31 -17.04
CA ARG A 224 -25.04 -1.32 -18.10
C ARG A 224 -26.32 -1.15 -18.91
N GLU A 225 -27.45 -0.89 -18.26
CA GLU A 225 -28.74 -0.63 -18.91
C GLU A 225 -28.70 0.62 -19.80
N LEU A 226 -28.02 1.68 -19.35
CA LEU A 226 -27.84 2.92 -20.09
C LEU A 226 -26.76 2.84 -21.19
N GLY A 227 -26.00 1.75 -21.25
CA GLY A 227 -24.92 1.57 -22.23
C GLY A 227 -23.73 2.52 -22.04
N VAL A 228 -23.53 3.04 -20.84
CA VAL A 228 -22.43 3.95 -20.51
C VAL A 228 -21.31 3.22 -19.77
N PRO A 229 -20.03 3.60 -19.94
CA PRO A 229 -18.92 2.97 -19.22
C PRO A 229 -19.09 3.10 -17.71
N TRP A 230 -19.07 1.98 -16.99
CA TRP A 230 -19.09 1.95 -15.53
C TRP A 230 -17.70 2.28 -14.96
N LYS A 231 -17.29 3.54 -15.10
CA LYS A 231 -16.08 4.11 -14.51
C LYS A 231 -16.39 5.50 -13.98
N ARG A 232 -15.64 5.95 -12.97
CA ARG A 232 -15.80 7.31 -12.43
C ARG A 232 -14.48 7.79 -11.81
N GLY A 233 -14.18 9.07 -11.99
CA GLY A 233 -13.08 9.74 -11.30
C GLY A 233 -13.58 10.79 -10.32
N LEU A 234 -13.07 10.76 -9.08
CA LEU A 234 -13.21 11.80 -8.07
C LEU A 234 -11.87 12.51 -7.89
N LEU A 235 -11.85 13.83 -7.94
CA LEU A 235 -10.65 14.64 -7.70
C LEU A 235 -10.84 15.53 -6.47
N LEU A 236 -9.99 15.34 -5.48
CA LEU A 236 -9.96 16.07 -4.22
C LEU A 236 -8.91 17.18 -4.34
N LEU A 237 -9.35 18.42 -4.41
CA LEU A 237 -8.54 19.61 -4.68
C LEU A 237 -8.35 20.43 -3.40
N GLY A 238 -7.24 21.13 -3.22
CA GLY A 238 -7.09 22.17 -2.19
C GLY A 238 -5.77 22.08 -1.43
N PRO A 239 -5.46 23.04 -0.55
CA PRO A 239 -4.17 23.10 0.14
C PRO A 239 -3.91 21.88 1.06
N PRO A 240 -2.62 21.62 1.39
CA PRO A 240 -2.25 20.52 2.28
C PRO A 240 -2.82 20.71 3.68
N GLY A 241 -3.12 19.59 4.36
CA GLY A 241 -3.55 19.61 5.75
C GLY A 241 -5.04 19.87 6.01
N ASN A 242 -5.90 19.84 4.98
CA ASN A 242 -7.35 20.08 5.13
C ASN A 242 -8.23 18.82 5.09
N GLY A 243 -7.65 17.62 5.15
CA GLY A 243 -8.40 16.37 5.36
C GLY A 243 -8.69 15.52 4.13
N LYS A 244 -8.05 15.78 2.98
CA LYS A 244 -8.18 14.96 1.75
C LYS A 244 -7.83 13.48 2.00
N THR A 245 -6.62 13.19 2.46
CA THR A 245 -6.13 11.83 2.76
C THR A 245 -6.96 11.12 3.83
N GLU A 246 -7.37 11.85 4.88
CA GLU A 246 -8.21 11.28 5.95
C GLU A 246 -9.61 10.92 5.43
N THR A 247 -10.19 11.75 4.55
CA THR A 247 -11.47 11.47 3.88
C THR A 247 -11.37 10.23 3.00
N ILE A 248 -10.26 10.04 2.27
CA ILE A 248 -10.02 8.81 1.50
C ILE A 248 -10.05 7.60 2.41
N LYS A 249 -9.32 7.60 3.53
CA LYS A 249 -9.32 6.46 4.47
C LYS A 249 -10.74 6.11 4.93
N LEU A 250 -11.56 7.11 5.21
CA LEU A 250 -12.94 6.91 5.64
C LEU A 250 -13.81 6.31 4.52
N LEU A 251 -13.65 6.77 3.28
CA LEU A 251 -14.32 6.15 2.14
C LEU A 251 -13.91 4.70 1.91
N LEU A 252 -12.61 4.39 2.02
CA LEU A 252 -12.09 3.04 1.87
C LEU A 252 -12.68 2.12 2.93
N LYS A 253 -12.78 2.60 4.17
CA LYS A 253 -13.42 1.88 5.29
C LYS A 253 -14.88 1.55 5.01
N GLU A 254 -15.64 2.45 4.37
CA GLU A 254 -17.05 2.23 4.02
C GLU A 254 -17.25 1.34 2.77
N SER A 255 -16.36 1.41 1.79
CA SER A 255 -16.57 0.89 0.43
C SER A 255 -16.61 -0.64 0.32
N LYS A 256 -15.95 -1.39 1.20
CA LYS A 256 -15.79 -2.86 1.14
C LYS A 256 -15.20 -3.42 -0.19
N GLN A 257 -14.85 -2.57 -1.14
CA GLN A 257 -14.23 -2.96 -2.41
C GLN A 257 -12.71 -3.15 -2.26
N SER A 258 -12.12 -3.88 -3.22
CA SER A 258 -10.66 -3.96 -3.34
C SER A 258 -10.07 -2.55 -3.44
N THR A 259 -9.02 -2.28 -2.67
CA THR A 259 -8.37 -0.97 -2.64
C THR A 259 -6.96 -1.08 -3.16
N LEU A 260 -6.65 -0.24 -4.15
CA LEU A 260 -5.35 -0.09 -4.77
C LEU A 260 -4.82 1.32 -4.47
N TYR A 261 -3.72 1.42 -3.75
CA TYR A 261 -3.17 2.69 -3.28
C TYR A 261 -1.80 2.95 -3.95
N VAL A 262 -1.68 4.03 -4.71
CA VAL A 262 -0.49 4.35 -5.49
C VAL A 262 0.31 5.45 -4.81
N LYS A 263 1.60 5.19 -4.54
CA LYS A 263 2.53 6.18 -3.98
C LYS A 263 3.56 6.72 -4.99
N SER A 264 3.75 6.03 -6.11
CA SER A 264 4.74 6.39 -7.13
C SER A 264 4.37 5.76 -8.47
N PHE A 265 4.81 6.37 -9.58
CA PHE A 265 4.78 5.73 -10.89
C PHE A 265 6.12 5.08 -11.27
N THR A 266 7.18 5.25 -10.48
CA THR A 266 8.52 4.82 -10.85
C THR A 266 8.65 3.29 -10.89
N THR A 267 9.25 2.79 -11.97
CA THR A 267 9.69 1.39 -12.14
C THR A 267 11.11 1.36 -12.71
N LYS A 268 11.70 0.16 -12.80
CA LYS A 268 13.00 -0.05 -13.49
C LYS A 268 12.93 0.30 -14.98
N ASP A 269 11.76 0.10 -15.60
CA ASP A 269 11.52 0.33 -17.03
C ASP A 269 10.96 1.75 -17.30
N GLY A 270 10.89 2.58 -16.26
CA GLY A 270 10.42 3.96 -16.33
C GLY A 270 8.97 4.15 -15.87
N PRO A 271 8.55 5.41 -15.68
CA PRO A 271 7.25 5.73 -15.11
C PRO A 271 6.05 5.41 -16.02
N GLU A 272 6.28 5.36 -17.34
CA GLU A 272 5.24 4.97 -18.31
C GLU A 272 4.80 3.52 -18.11
N ASP A 273 5.75 2.62 -17.85
CA ASP A 273 5.45 1.23 -17.52
C ASP A 273 4.71 1.13 -16.18
N GLY A 274 5.11 1.94 -15.19
CA GLY A 274 4.44 1.97 -13.90
C GLY A 274 2.96 2.34 -14.01
N VAL A 275 2.65 3.41 -14.75
CA VAL A 275 1.25 3.79 -15.03
C VAL A 275 0.49 2.64 -15.70
N ARG A 276 1.05 2.02 -16.73
CA ARG A 276 0.42 0.88 -17.43
C ARG A 276 0.19 -0.30 -16.48
N SER A 277 1.19 -0.66 -15.68
CA SER A 277 1.16 -1.75 -14.71
C SER A 277 0.12 -1.50 -13.61
N ILE A 278 -0.02 -0.25 -13.16
CA ILE A 278 -1.04 0.15 -12.18
C ILE A 278 -2.45 -0.06 -12.73
N PHE A 279 -2.76 0.50 -13.90
CA PHE A 279 -4.09 0.37 -14.48
C PHE A 279 -4.41 -1.05 -14.91
N LYS A 280 -3.41 -1.83 -15.38
CA LYS A 280 -3.57 -3.27 -15.61
C LYS A 280 -3.98 -4.01 -14.33
N HIS A 281 -3.35 -3.71 -13.20
CA HIS A 281 -3.71 -4.32 -11.92
C HIS A 281 -5.10 -3.88 -11.45
N ALA A 282 -5.48 -2.62 -11.66
CA ALA A 282 -6.83 -2.13 -11.40
C ALA A 282 -7.91 -2.86 -12.19
N ARG A 283 -7.69 -3.10 -13.50
CA ARG A 283 -8.62 -3.87 -14.33
C ARG A 283 -8.77 -5.32 -13.88
N MET A 284 -7.69 -5.94 -13.39
CA MET A 284 -7.75 -7.31 -12.84
C MET A 284 -8.48 -7.39 -11.50
N ASN A 285 -8.47 -6.31 -10.71
CA ASN A 285 -9.09 -6.21 -9.38
C ASN A 285 -10.50 -5.59 -9.40
N ALA A 286 -11.02 -5.20 -10.57
CA ALA A 286 -12.33 -4.59 -10.67
C ALA A 286 -13.44 -5.55 -10.19
N PRO A 287 -14.44 -5.08 -9.41
CA PRO A 287 -14.63 -3.69 -8.98
C PRO A 287 -13.68 -3.26 -7.85
N CYS A 288 -13.08 -2.07 -7.99
CA CYS A 288 -12.08 -1.57 -7.04
C CYS A 288 -12.08 -0.04 -6.92
N ILE A 289 -11.46 0.45 -5.84
CA ILE A 289 -11.04 1.85 -5.70
C ILE A 289 -9.55 1.96 -6.02
N LEU A 290 -9.20 2.82 -6.98
CA LEU A 290 -7.83 3.21 -7.29
C LEU A 290 -7.53 4.58 -6.69
N VAL A 291 -6.69 4.63 -5.67
CA VAL A 291 -6.27 5.86 -4.99
C VAL A 291 -4.92 6.34 -5.53
N ILE A 292 -4.85 7.60 -5.94
CA ILE A 292 -3.62 8.25 -6.41
C ILE A 292 -3.46 9.58 -5.66
N GLU A 293 -2.58 9.60 -4.66
CA GLU A 293 -2.33 10.83 -3.89
C GLU A 293 -1.27 11.71 -4.54
N ASP A 294 -1.37 13.02 -4.32
CA ASP A 294 -0.43 14.05 -4.78
C ASP A 294 -0.18 13.97 -6.30
N LEU A 295 -1.29 14.00 -7.06
CA LEU A 295 -1.30 13.89 -8.51
C LEU A 295 -0.40 14.94 -9.20
N ASP A 296 -0.30 16.13 -8.62
CA ASP A 296 0.58 17.22 -9.05
C ASP A 296 2.06 16.84 -8.99
N SER A 297 2.44 16.00 -8.02
CA SER A 297 3.82 15.49 -7.89
C SER A 297 4.07 14.26 -8.76
N LEU A 298 3.04 13.42 -8.98
CA LEU A 298 3.17 12.19 -9.75
C LEU A 298 3.10 12.41 -11.27
N VAL A 299 2.24 13.31 -11.74
CA VAL A 299 1.98 13.51 -13.17
C VAL A 299 2.88 14.60 -13.74
N THR A 300 4.13 14.24 -14.00
CA THR A 300 5.07 15.11 -14.71
C THR A 300 4.70 15.27 -16.20
N PRO A 301 5.18 16.33 -16.89
CA PRO A 301 4.91 16.52 -18.33
C PRO A 301 5.25 15.31 -19.20
N LYS A 302 6.30 14.55 -18.85
CA LYS A 302 6.73 13.34 -19.59
C LYS A 302 5.74 12.18 -19.47
N VAL A 303 5.13 12.01 -18.30
CA VAL A 303 4.25 10.86 -17.99
C VAL A 303 2.77 11.18 -18.25
N ARG A 304 2.43 12.47 -18.35
CA ARG A 304 1.06 13.00 -18.49
C ARG A 304 0.26 12.32 -19.59
N SER A 305 0.81 12.21 -20.80
CA SER A 305 0.10 11.61 -21.93
C SER A 305 -0.25 10.14 -21.67
N PHE A 306 0.68 9.37 -21.09
CA PHE A 306 0.49 7.97 -20.72
C PHE A 306 -0.57 7.80 -19.63
N PHE A 307 -0.51 8.64 -18.58
CA PHE A 307 -1.51 8.65 -17.53
C PHE A 307 -2.91 8.96 -18.06
N LEU A 308 -3.04 9.99 -18.90
CA LEU A 308 -4.32 10.37 -19.49
C LEU A 308 -4.87 9.28 -20.42
N ASN A 309 -4.02 8.60 -21.18
CA ASN A 309 -4.43 7.50 -22.06
C ASN A 309 -4.98 6.31 -21.25
N GLU A 310 -4.33 5.96 -20.14
CA GLU A 310 -4.81 4.88 -19.27
C GLU A 310 -6.08 5.25 -18.49
N LEU A 311 -6.22 6.53 -18.08
CA LEU A 311 -7.40 7.06 -17.40
C LEU A 311 -8.62 7.15 -18.33
N ASP A 312 -8.42 7.65 -19.55
CA ASP A 312 -9.45 7.69 -20.60
C ASP A 312 -9.92 6.28 -20.93
N GLY A 313 -9.00 5.33 -20.94
CA GLY A 313 -9.32 3.90 -20.99
C GLY A 313 -9.94 3.51 -22.32
N LEU A 314 -9.19 3.67 -23.42
CA LEU A 314 -9.53 3.05 -24.71
C LEU A 314 -9.76 1.52 -24.59
N GLY A 315 -9.38 0.90 -23.45
CA GLY A 315 -9.89 -0.39 -22.99
C GLY A 315 -10.44 -0.34 -21.54
N GLN A 316 -11.64 -0.92 -21.35
CA GLN A 316 -12.14 -1.65 -20.18
C GLN A 316 -11.73 -1.18 -18.76
N ASN A 317 -11.89 0.10 -18.40
CA ASN A 317 -11.84 0.54 -16.98
C ASN A 317 -13.18 0.28 -16.24
N GLU A 318 -13.90 -0.79 -16.61
CA GLU A 318 -15.21 -1.14 -16.03
C GLU A 318 -15.07 -1.53 -14.56
N GLY A 319 -15.90 -0.95 -13.67
CA GLY A 319 -15.88 -1.19 -12.24
C GLY A 319 -14.80 -0.43 -11.46
N ILE A 320 -14.06 0.50 -12.08
CA ILE A 320 -12.98 1.25 -11.42
C ILE A 320 -13.48 2.63 -10.98
N LEU A 321 -13.41 2.89 -9.67
CA LEU A 321 -13.54 4.23 -9.09
C LEU A 321 -12.14 4.79 -8.82
N THR A 322 -11.71 5.80 -9.58
CA THR A 322 -10.43 6.48 -9.34
C THR A 322 -10.64 7.66 -8.40
N ILE A 323 -9.88 7.72 -7.31
CA ILE A 323 -9.88 8.86 -6.40
C ILE A 323 -8.47 9.45 -6.40
N ALA A 324 -8.34 10.72 -6.79
CA ALA A 324 -7.06 11.41 -6.80
C ALA A 324 -7.06 12.63 -5.87
N THR A 325 -5.89 12.97 -5.31
CA THR A 325 -5.69 14.21 -4.56
C THR A 325 -4.71 15.13 -5.26
N THR A 326 -4.82 16.43 -5.01
CA THR A 326 -3.75 17.38 -5.31
C THR A 326 -3.69 18.45 -4.23
N ASN A 327 -2.47 18.88 -3.90
CA ASN A 327 -2.24 20.02 -3.02
C ASN A 327 -2.14 21.35 -3.78
N HIS A 328 -1.92 21.26 -5.09
CA HIS A 328 -1.64 22.37 -5.99
C HIS A 328 -2.53 22.29 -7.24
N PRO A 329 -3.84 22.62 -7.12
CA PRO A 329 -4.76 22.58 -8.26
C PRO A 329 -4.29 23.37 -9.48
N GLU A 330 -3.55 24.46 -9.26
CA GLU A 330 -2.93 25.32 -10.27
C GLU A 330 -1.84 24.62 -11.10
N ARG A 331 -1.21 23.57 -10.54
CA ARG A 331 -0.18 22.77 -11.23
C ARG A 331 -0.76 21.62 -12.05
N ILE A 332 -2.06 21.35 -11.90
CA ILE A 332 -2.73 20.27 -12.63
C ILE A 332 -3.08 20.72 -14.05
N ASP A 333 -2.78 19.85 -15.01
CA ASP A 333 -3.10 20.07 -16.42
C ASP A 333 -4.61 20.25 -16.66
N ASP A 334 -4.96 21.22 -17.52
CA ASP A 334 -6.33 21.52 -17.90
C ASP A 334 -7.10 20.33 -18.44
N ALA A 335 -6.43 19.40 -19.13
CA ALA A 335 -7.08 18.22 -19.65
C ALA A 335 -7.44 17.23 -18.54
N ILE A 336 -6.75 17.23 -17.39
CA ILE A 336 -7.15 16.45 -16.20
C ILE A 336 -8.35 17.11 -15.53
N LEU A 337 -8.32 18.44 -15.38
CA LEU A 337 -9.37 19.19 -14.70
C LEU A 337 -10.66 19.26 -15.52
N ASN A 338 -10.59 19.71 -16.77
CA ASN A 338 -11.76 20.24 -17.47
C ASN A 338 -12.33 19.28 -18.52
N ARG A 339 -11.64 18.18 -18.83
CA ARG A 339 -12.13 17.22 -19.83
C ARG A 339 -13.07 16.19 -19.18
N PRO A 340 -14.32 16.06 -19.69
CA PRO A 340 -15.26 15.04 -19.21
C PRO A 340 -14.72 13.61 -19.34
N SER A 341 -15.24 12.67 -18.54
CA SER A 341 -14.87 11.25 -18.50
C SER A 341 -13.56 10.92 -17.77
N ARG A 342 -12.82 11.92 -17.27
CA ARG A 342 -11.58 11.71 -16.49
C ARG A 342 -11.86 11.79 -14.99
N PHE A 343 -12.05 13.02 -14.51
CA PHE A 343 -12.48 13.32 -13.15
C PHE A 343 -13.80 14.08 -13.21
N ASP A 344 -14.90 13.33 -13.28
CA ASP A 344 -16.24 13.87 -13.49
C ASP A 344 -16.78 14.63 -12.26
N VAL A 345 -16.22 14.34 -11.08
CA VAL A 345 -16.61 14.98 -9.82
C VAL A 345 -15.38 15.56 -9.13
N LYS A 346 -15.51 16.80 -8.67
CA LYS A 346 -14.45 17.53 -7.98
C LYS A 346 -14.94 17.98 -6.62
N TYR A 347 -14.10 17.79 -5.60
CA TYR A 347 -14.36 18.20 -4.23
C TYR A 347 -13.26 19.14 -3.78
N ASN A 348 -13.61 20.40 -3.47
CA ASN A 348 -12.68 21.41 -2.99
C ASN A 348 -12.56 21.35 -1.47
N PHE A 349 -11.36 21.14 -0.97
CA PHE A 349 -10.95 21.16 0.44
C PHE A 349 -10.25 22.48 0.71
N ASP A 350 -11.05 23.54 0.77
CA ASP A 350 -10.58 24.89 1.05
C ASP A 350 -10.05 25.00 2.49
N LEU A 351 -9.36 26.13 2.77
CA LEU A 351 -9.00 26.47 4.14
C LEU A 351 -10.28 26.62 4.99
N PRO A 352 -10.26 26.18 6.26
CA PRO A 352 -11.43 26.25 7.11
C PRO A 352 -11.89 27.69 7.31
N ASN A 353 -13.18 27.93 7.06
CA ASN A 353 -13.83 29.18 7.43
C ASN A 353 -13.87 29.34 8.96
N GLU A 354 -14.25 30.53 9.44
CA GLU A 354 -14.31 30.83 10.87
C GLU A 354 -15.16 29.82 11.66
N SER A 355 -16.32 29.42 11.14
CA SER A 355 -17.21 28.45 11.81
C SER A 355 -16.56 27.06 11.97
N LEU A 356 -15.85 26.59 10.95
CA LEU A 356 -15.09 25.35 11.01
C LEU A 356 -13.91 25.44 11.98
N ARG A 357 -13.22 26.59 12.04
CA ARG A 357 -12.13 26.83 13.01
C ARG A 357 -12.64 26.82 14.45
N ILE A 358 -13.79 27.47 14.72
CA ILE A 358 -14.46 27.42 16.04
C ILE A 358 -14.79 25.98 16.41
N SER A 359 -15.45 25.25 15.50
CA SER A 359 -15.85 23.86 15.73
C SER A 359 -14.64 22.95 16.01
N TYR A 360 -13.54 23.15 15.27
CA TYR A 360 -12.29 22.42 15.46
C TYR A 360 -11.65 22.73 16.82
N ALA A 361 -11.58 24.00 17.20
CA ALA A 361 -11.02 24.44 18.47
C ALA A 361 -11.83 23.89 19.65
N LEU A 362 -13.16 23.99 19.60
CA LEU A 362 -14.05 23.43 20.64
C LEU A 362 -13.82 21.93 20.84
N LYS A 363 -13.73 21.18 19.76
CA LYS A 363 -13.49 19.73 19.78
C LYS A 363 -12.16 19.39 20.45
N TRP A 364 -11.10 20.17 20.18
CA TRP A 364 -9.81 20.00 20.84
C TRP A 364 -9.83 20.37 22.31
N ILE A 365 -10.45 21.50 22.68
CA ILE A 365 -10.61 21.91 24.08
C ILE A 365 -11.34 20.83 24.89
N GLN A 366 -12.44 20.29 24.34
CA GLN A 366 -13.20 19.20 24.96
C GLN A 366 -12.37 17.91 25.07
N LYS A 367 -11.62 17.57 24.02
CA LYS A 367 -10.71 16.41 24.03
C LYS A 367 -9.68 16.54 25.14
N ILE A 368 -9.04 17.70 25.29
CA ILE A 368 -8.04 17.97 26.33
C ILE A 368 -8.62 17.78 27.73
N LYS A 369 -9.84 18.29 27.98
CA LYS A 369 -10.56 18.10 29.24
C LYS A 369 -10.95 16.63 29.50
N SER A 370 -11.32 15.89 28.47
CA SER A 370 -11.73 14.48 28.62
C SER A 370 -10.59 13.55 29.08
N VAL A 371 -9.34 13.93 28.84
CA VAL A 371 -8.15 13.18 29.28
C VAL A 371 -7.98 13.22 30.81
N GLU A 372 -8.67 14.11 31.52
CA GLU A 372 -8.62 14.25 32.99
C GLU A 372 -9.21 13.06 33.78
N GLY A 373 -9.91 12.11 33.12
CA GLY A 373 -10.66 11.03 33.78
C GLY A 373 -9.98 9.64 33.87
N GLY A 374 -8.78 9.47 33.34
CA GLY A 374 -8.09 8.16 33.33
C GLY A 374 -7.37 7.85 34.64
N SER A 375 -7.75 6.76 35.31
CA SER A 375 -7.14 6.27 36.57
C SER A 375 -5.66 5.88 36.43
N THR A 376 -4.75 6.84 36.60
CA THR A 376 -3.38 6.64 37.14
C THR A 376 -2.97 7.91 37.88
N ASP A 377 -2.22 7.79 38.97
CA ASP A 377 -1.83 8.88 39.91
C ASP A 377 -1.01 10.05 39.31
N ASN A 378 -0.99 10.23 37.98
CA ASN A 378 -0.19 11.22 37.28
C ASN A 378 -0.96 12.05 36.24
N THR A 379 -2.29 12.01 36.25
CA THR A 379 -3.16 12.73 35.31
C THR A 379 -2.96 14.24 35.39
N LEU A 380 -2.57 14.86 34.27
CA LEU A 380 -2.52 16.31 34.10
C LEU A 380 -3.95 16.85 34.17
N SER A 381 -4.27 17.65 35.20
CA SER A 381 -5.52 18.42 35.20
C SER A 381 -5.28 19.74 34.48
N ILE A 382 -5.89 19.89 33.31
CA ILE A 382 -5.79 21.05 32.43
C ILE A 382 -7.12 21.78 32.49
N LYS A 383 -7.17 22.85 33.29
CA LYS A 383 -8.35 23.70 33.45
C LYS A 383 -8.08 25.08 32.84
N PHE A 384 -8.72 25.34 31.70
CA PHE A 384 -8.80 26.69 31.13
C PHE A 384 -9.64 27.59 32.04
N THR A 385 -9.28 28.88 32.14
CA THR A 385 -10.02 29.84 32.97
C THR A 385 -11.15 30.50 32.19
N ARG A 386 -10.98 30.70 30.88
CA ARG A 386 -12.02 31.19 29.95
C ARG A 386 -13.08 30.13 29.64
N LEU A 387 -14.25 30.58 29.21
CA LEU A 387 -15.29 29.71 28.66
C LEU A 387 -14.81 29.09 27.33
N ASP A 388 -15.16 27.83 27.09
CA ASP A 388 -14.71 27.09 25.90
C ASP A 388 -15.11 27.78 24.60
N THR A 389 -16.31 28.36 24.56
CA THR A 389 -16.80 29.11 23.40
C THR A 389 -16.06 30.41 23.17
N GLU A 390 -15.66 31.11 24.23
CA GLU A 390 -14.89 32.35 24.14
C GLU A 390 -13.46 32.08 23.65
N LEU A 391 -12.83 31.04 24.21
CA LEU A 391 -11.49 30.64 23.80
C LEU A 391 -11.46 30.13 22.34
N ALA A 392 -12.46 29.34 21.94
CA ALA A 392 -12.57 28.86 20.56
C ALA A 392 -12.82 30.00 19.55
N ASP A 393 -13.64 30.99 19.91
CA ASP A 393 -13.90 32.18 19.11
C ASP A 393 -12.63 33.02 18.91
N GLU A 394 -11.85 33.24 19.98
CA GLU A 394 -10.56 33.94 19.91
C GLU A 394 -9.55 33.20 19.03
N ILE A 395 -9.41 31.88 19.22
CA ILE A 395 -8.54 31.05 18.37
C ILE A 395 -8.96 31.18 16.91
N ALA A 396 -10.26 31.06 16.61
CA ALA A 396 -10.76 31.12 15.23
C ALA A 396 -10.50 32.48 14.56
N LYS A 397 -10.65 33.59 15.29
CA LYS A 397 -10.36 34.94 14.79
C LYS A 397 -8.88 35.17 14.54
N SER A 398 -8.01 34.61 15.37
CA SER A 398 -6.55 34.78 15.27
C SER A 398 -5.86 33.78 14.34
N THR A 399 -6.59 32.80 13.78
CA THR A 399 -6.05 31.74 12.91
C THR A 399 -6.65 31.77 11.51
N GLU A 400 -7.00 32.96 11.02
CA GLU A 400 -7.41 33.14 9.62
C GLU A 400 -6.31 32.66 8.67
N GLY A 401 -6.70 31.93 7.62
CA GLY A 401 -5.77 31.33 6.65
C GLY A 401 -5.07 30.04 7.09
N TRP A 402 -5.31 29.56 8.32
CA TRP A 402 -4.69 28.32 8.79
C TRP A 402 -5.42 27.08 8.29
N SER A 403 -4.66 26.04 7.91
CA SER A 403 -5.21 24.71 7.66
C SER A 403 -5.53 23.97 8.96
N PHE A 404 -6.33 22.90 8.89
CA PHE A 404 -6.57 22.04 10.07
C PHE A 404 -5.29 21.42 10.63
N ALA A 405 -4.27 21.19 9.80
CA ALA A 405 -2.97 20.72 10.27
C ALA A 405 -2.25 21.75 11.15
N PHE A 406 -2.27 23.03 10.79
CA PHE A 406 -1.71 24.09 11.65
C PHE A 406 -2.52 24.29 12.93
N LEU A 407 -3.85 24.21 12.85
CA LEU A 407 -4.69 24.23 14.05
C LEU A 407 -4.40 23.04 14.97
N LYS A 408 -4.17 21.85 14.40
CA LYS A 408 -3.73 20.67 15.16
C LYS A 408 -2.40 20.94 15.86
N GLU A 409 -1.44 21.51 15.14
CA GLU A 409 -0.11 21.82 15.66
C GLU A 409 -0.17 22.80 16.84
N LEU A 410 -1.05 23.79 16.80
CA LEU A 410 -1.28 24.68 17.94
C LEU A 410 -1.61 23.92 19.22
N PHE A 411 -2.58 23.01 19.18
CA PHE A 411 -2.97 22.23 20.36
C PHE A 411 -1.90 21.22 20.77
N VAL A 412 -1.21 20.61 19.81
CA VAL A 412 -0.11 19.67 20.11
C VAL A 412 1.06 20.39 20.77
N SER A 413 1.50 21.52 20.20
CA SER A 413 2.57 22.36 20.77
C SER A 413 2.21 22.84 22.18
N PHE A 414 0.96 23.30 22.38
CA PHE A 414 0.46 23.66 23.71
C PHE A 414 0.58 22.50 24.71
N LEU A 415 0.12 21.29 24.34
CA LEU A 415 0.21 20.12 25.23
C LEU A 415 1.65 19.71 25.54
N LEU A 416 2.55 19.80 24.56
CA LEU A 416 3.97 19.53 24.77
C LEU A 416 4.60 20.55 25.72
N HIS A 417 4.26 21.84 25.58
CA HIS A 417 4.72 22.88 26.49
C HIS A 417 4.28 22.59 27.94
N VAL A 418 2.99 22.26 28.12
CA VAL A 418 2.43 21.90 29.44
C VAL A 418 3.13 20.67 30.03
N ALA A 419 3.44 19.66 29.22
CA ALA A 419 4.16 18.46 29.66
C ALA A 419 5.61 18.77 30.09
N HIS A 420 6.31 19.64 29.35
CA HIS A 420 7.67 20.06 29.68
C HIS A 420 7.72 20.90 30.97
N ASP A 421 6.77 21.80 31.16
CA ASP A 421 6.68 22.62 32.37
C ASP A 421 6.44 21.78 33.61
N LYS A 422 5.59 20.73 33.53
CA LYS A 422 5.43 19.78 34.66
C LYS A 422 6.72 19.04 35.01
N THR A 423 7.52 18.69 34.00
CA THR A 423 8.82 18.02 34.21
C THR A 423 9.82 18.95 34.92
N ARG A 424 9.78 20.25 34.61
CA ARG A 424 10.59 21.28 35.27
C ARG A 424 10.08 21.68 36.65
N ALA A 425 8.76 21.67 36.85
CA ALA A 425 8.07 22.15 38.05
C ALA A 425 7.92 21.09 39.17
N GLN A 426 8.88 20.16 39.33
CA GLN A 426 8.96 19.32 40.54
C GLN A 426 9.08 20.13 41.86
N THR A 427 9.19 21.46 41.78
CA THR A 427 8.92 22.40 42.87
C THR A 427 7.69 23.26 42.57
N THR A 428 6.54 22.84 43.10
CA THR A 428 5.32 23.64 43.42
C THR A 428 5.00 24.86 42.54
N SER A 429 3.96 24.78 41.70
CA SER A 429 2.93 25.82 41.59
C SER A 429 1.73 25.39 40.72
N THR A 430 0.58 25.92 41.07
CA THR A 430 -0.71 25.87 40.37
C THR A 430 -0.60 26.35 38.91
N HIS A 431 -1.21 25.63 37.96
CA HIS A 431 -1.27 25.98 36.53
C HIS A 431 -2.12 27.24 36.24
N SER A 432 -1.74 28.40 36.78
CA SER A 432 -2.29 29.69 36.36
C SER A 432 -1.59 30.13 35.08
N GLY A 433 -2.33 30.36 33.99
CA GLY A 433 -1.79 30.87 32.72
C GLY A 433 -1.87 29.91 31.53
N LEU A 434 -2.61 28.81 31.59
CA LEU A 434 -2.77 27.88 30.45
C LEU A 434 -3.34 28.58 29.20
N ASP A 435 -4.33 29.46 29.40
CA ASP A 435 -4.90 30.31 28.35
C ASP A 435 -3.79 31.17 27.70
N GLU A 436 -2.90 31.77 28.51
CA GLU A 436 -1.78 32.60 28.03
C GLU A 436 -0.74 31.76 27.28
N ILE A 437 -0.44 30.55 27.75
CA ILE A 437 0.45 29.62 27.04
C ILE A 437 -0.14 29.29 25.67
N LEU A 438 -1.42 28.93 25.58
CA LEU A 438 -2.06 28.61 24.30
C LEU A 438 -2.02 29.80 23.33
N LEU A 439 -2.35 30.99 23.81
CA LEU A 439 -2.28 32.22 23.02
C LEU A 439 -0.84 32.56 22.59
N SER A 440 0.16 32.31 23.45
CA SER A 440 1.57 32.50 23.11
C SER A 440 2.05 31.54 22.01
N GLN A 441 1.58 30.29 22.02
CA GLN A 441 1.89 29.31 20.97
C GLN A 441 1.25 29.71 19.65
N MET A 442 0.03 30.24 19.69
CA MET A 442 -0.66 30.76 18.51
C MET A 442 0.12 31.92 17.88
N ALA A 443 0.62 32.87 18.67
CA ALA A 443 1.47 33.96 18.17
C ALA A 443 2.78 33.44 17.55
N THR A 444 3.40 32.44 18.16
CA THR A 444 4.66 31.82 17.67
C THR A 444 4.46 31.10 16.34
N LEU A 445 3.38 30.34 16.19
CA LEU A 445 3.07 29.65 14.93
C LEU A 445 2.65 30.63 13.83
N SER A 446 1.94 31.71 14.17
CA SER A 446 1.55 32.76 13.21
C SER A 446 2.77 33.39 12.53
N THR A 447 3.83 33.67 13.28
CA THR A 447 5.08 34.23 12.73
C THR A 447 5.81 33.22 11.85
N GLN A 448 5.82 31.94 12.22
CA GLN A 448 6.43 30.88 11.41
C GLN A 448 5.70 30.64 10.08
N ILE A 449 4.37 30.67 10.08
CA ILE A 449 3.56 30.51 8.86
C ILE A 449 3.79 31.71 7.92
N SER A 450 3.82 32.92 8.47
CA SER A 450 4.08 34.14 7.69
C SER A 450 5.46 34.13 7.04
N PHE A 451 6.47 33.61 7.74
CA PHE A 451 7.84 33.47 7.22
C PHE A 451 7.95 32.40 6.12
N LYS A 452 7.20 31.29 6.23
CA LYS A 452 7.17 30.26 5.18
C LYS A 452 6.51 30.74 3.88
N GLY A 453 5.50 31.61 3.99
CA GLY A 453 4.83 32.19 2.83
C GLY A 453 5.70 33.16 2.00
N SER A 454 6.79 33.71 2.56
CA SER A 454 7.73 34.54 1.79
C SER A 454 8.77 33.71 1.03
N ASP A 455 9.21 32.58 1.57
CA ASP A 455 10.20 31.70 0.92
C ASP A 455 9.62 30.96 -0.30
N ASP A 456 8.32 30.64 -0.27
CA ASP A 456 7.62 30.04 -1.42
C ASP A 456 7.38 31.06 -2.55
N ALA A 457 7.42 32.37 -2.27
CA ALA A 457 7.24 33.43 -3.27
C ALA A 457 8.55 33.86 -3.94
N GLU A 458 9.71 33.65 -3.31
CA GLU A 458 11.03 34.01 -3.88
C GLU A 458 11.61 32.95 -4.83
N ASN A 459 10.99 31.77 -4.96
CA ASN A 459 11.42 30.73 -5.91
C ASN A 459 10.68 30.75 -7.26
N ASP A 460 9.78 31.71 -7.49
CA ASP A 460 8.94 31.79 -8.69
C ASP A 460 9.44 32.77 -9.77
N ASP A 461 10.57 33.48 -9.57
CA ASP A 461 11.03 34.56 -10.49
C ASP A 461 12.37 34.31 -11.24
N ASP A 462 13.04 33.15 -11.09
CA ASP A 462 14.38 32.90 -11.68
C ASP A 462 14.38 31.93 -12.88
N ASP A 463 13.47 32.09 -13.86
CA ASP A 463 13.53 31.34 -15.13
C ASP A 463 13.15 32.20 -16.37
N GLU A 464 13.70 33.42 -16.47
CA GLU A 464 13.78 34.15 -17.74
C GLU A 464 15.14 34.85 -17.91
N SER A 465 16.13 34.15 -18.46
CA SER A 465 17.03 34.63 -19.54
C SER A 465 18.27 33.73 -19.68
N ASP A 466 18.42 33.05 -20.82
CA ASP A 466 19.66 33.12 -21.62
C ASP A 466 19.56 32.16 -22.83
N SER A 467 19.12 32.73 -23.95
CA SER A 467 19.36 32.16 -25.27
C SER A 467 20.65 32.78 -25.84
N GLU A 468 21.81 32.20 -25.53
CA GLU A 468 23.04 32.51 -26.26
C GLU A 468 23.07 31.71 -27.58
N GLU A 469 22.97 32.43 -28.69
CA GLU A 469 23.32 31.94 -30.03
C GLU A 469 24.80 31.56 -30.11
N ILE A 470 25.10 30.32 -30.48
CA ILE A 470 26.44 29.88 -30.85
C ILE A 470 26.61 30.04 -32.37
N PRO A 471 27.59 30.82 -32.87
CA PRO A 471 27.94 30.80 -34.28
C PRO A 471 28.95 29.68 -34.56
N LEU A 472 28.62 28.83 -35.53
CA LEU A 472 29.50 27.81 -36.10
C LEU A 472 30.63 28.43 -36.93
N PRO A 473 31.82 27.82 -36.94
CA PRO A 473 32.64 27.66 -38.14
C PRO A 473 32.46 26.28 -38.80
#